data_AF-A0A151WNP0-F1
#
_entry.id   AF-A0A151WNP0-F1
#
_cell.length_a   1.000
_cell.length_b   1.000
_cell.length_c   1.000
_cell.angle_alpha   90.00
_cell.angle_beta   90.00
_cell.angle_gamma   90.00
#
_symmetry.space_group_name_H-M   'P 1'
#
loop_
_entity.id
_entity.type
_entity.pdbx_description
1 polymer ?
#
loop_
_entity_poly.entity_id
_entity_poly.type
_entity_poly.pdbx_seq_one_letter_code
_entity_poly.pdbx_strand_id
1 'polypeptide(L)'
;MHSGSGSTGLNKILACADIPSFSNDLYKRYEKMIGSVIESEATDSCKRAALEERKLVIENIKNLCEQFLIFSHTCVYRPQDIATDIYPHLGIINSSAQIESSEFDKNLGEIVNIIISYDTGWSKRRNGRSYDSLNGYSTIIGFLSGKILDYTTRNRKCLKCELGHKKEDHDCRMNFRGSAKAMEADAGVQLINHSNVLQEVGLQVRVIIGDEDSSMIAAKLAIQIKRIPDHVFGNHENCEDWCKPKEKHAVNLSDQTLYQELVQFFGKYAANAHKFSISASNQANESFNNIVTNKAHKNKCLSRSAACDFRVANSVCVKNDGESSILNVQEKLRLENLRKVTEKAEGTTYKSNCGIDEAMNNINININKDSGEMLNIANNIVYFDLETTGLSNDADILQIAAICNNKIFNVYIKSLKQISTGASTVTKLCYINSKLYLRDKEVETFTIVNALELFKQFLDSLSKTKKCLLVAHNASFDA
;
A
#
# COMPACT_ATOMS: atom_id res chain seq x y z
N MET A 1 16.33 12.47 10.85
CA MET A 1 15.60 11.93 9.69
C MET A 1 14.14 12.34 9.72
N HIS A 2 13.41 12.00 10.79
CA HIS A 2 11.98 12.31 10.96
C HIS A 2 11.61 13.81 10.79
N SER A 3 12.46 14.73 11.25
CA SER A 3 12.19 16.17 11.35
C SER A 3 12.67 17.04 10.19
N GLY A 4 12.99 16.49 9.02
CA GLY A 4 13.51 17.33 7.94
C GLY A 4 15.03 17.61 8.02
N SER A 5 15.64 17.42 9.19
CA SER A 5 17.04 17.79 9.48
C SER A 5 18.09 16.97 8.72
N GLY A 6 19.04 17.68 8.10
CA GLY A 6 20.25 17.12 7.48
C GLY A 6 21.39 16.90 8.49
N SER A 7 22.51 16.33 8.03
CA SER A 7 23.71 16.04 8.85
C SER A 7 24.17 17.24 9.68
N THR A 8 24.24 18.44 9.11
CA THR A 8 24.63 19.66 9.84
C THR A 8 23.67 19.99 10.99
N GLY A 9 22.36 19.86 10.78
CA GLY A 9 21.38 20.16 11.82
C GLY A 9 21.45 19.16 12.97
N LEU A 10 21.68 17.89 12.66
CA LEU A 10 21.85 16.86 13.68
C LEU A 10 23.18 17.00 14.45
N ASN A 11 24.27 17.34 13.78
CA ASN A 11 25.55 17.63 14.45
C ASN A 11 25.48 18.84 15.39
N LYS A 12 24.64 19.85 15.09
CA LYS A 12 24.37 20.95 16.03
C LYS A 12 23.70 20.45 17.31
N ILE A 13 22.71 19.57 17.19
CA ILE A 13 22.02 18.98 18.35
C ILE A 13 22.97 18.10 19.16
N LEU A 14 23.79 17.27 18.49
CA LEU A 14 24.78 16.44 19.18
C LEU A 14 25.81 17.29 19.94
N ALA A 15 26.28 18.39 19.33
CA ALA A 15 27.17 19.32 20.00
C ALA A 15 26.54 19.95 21.24
N CYS A 16 25.23 20.25 21.22
CA CYS A 16 24.51 20.73 22.40
C CYS A 16 24.35 19.68 23.50
N ALA A 17 24.46 18.39 23.17
CA ALA A 17 24.35 17.27 24.10
C ALA A 17 25.71 16.68 24.50
N ASP A 18 26.83 17.34 24.13
CA ASP A 18 28.20 16.84 24.31
C ASP A 18 28.44 15.45 23.70
N ILE A 19 27.72 15.11 22.63
CA ILE A 19 27.88 13.87 21.86
C ILE A 19 28.78 14.15 20.64
N PRO A 20 29.76 13.29 20.33
CA PRO A 20 30.62 13.45 19.16
C PRO A 20 29.82 13.57 17.85
N SER A 21 30.20 14.53 17.00
CA SER A 21 29.62 14.69 15.67
C SER A 21 29.97 13.50 14.77
N PHE A 22 29.07 13.14 13.84
CA PHE A 22 29.36 12.12 12.83
C PHE A 22 29.55 12.74 11.44
N SER A 23 30.23 11.98 10.56
CA SER A 23 30.49 12.40 9.18
C SER A 23 29.23 12.36 8.31
N ASN A 24 29.19 13.18 7.26
CA ASN A 24 28.09 13.17 6.31
C ASN A 24 27.94 11.82 5.58
N ASP A 25 29.05 11.09 5.38
CA ASP A 25 29.01 9.75 4.78
C ASP A 25 28.35 8.73 5.70
N LEU A 26 28.61 8.82 7.02
CA LEU A 26 27.92 7.98 7.99
C LEU A 26 26.43 8.31 8.04
N TYR A 27 26.08 9.61 8.04
CA TYR A 27 24.69 10.06 7.94
C TYR A 27 23.98 9.50 6.71
N LYS A 28 24.61 9.59 5.52
CA LYS A 28 24.02 9.11 4.27
C LYS A 28 23.85 7.59 4.22
N ARG A 29 24.73 6.83 4.90
CA ARG A 29 24.55 5.39 5.07
C ARG A 29 23.30 5.07 5.91
N TYR A 30 23.15 5.70 7.07
CA TYR A 30 21.96 5.53 7.91
C TYR A 30 20.69 6.07 7.26
N GLU A 31 20.76 7.18 6.52
CA GLU A 31 19.62 7.73 5.79
C GLU A 31 19.06 6.72 4.80
N LYS A 32 19.92 6.00 4.06
CA LYS A 32 19.48 4.95 3.14
C LYS A 32 18.92 3.72 3.84
N MET A 33 19.62 3.25 4.88
CA MET A 33 19.21 2.07 5.66
C MET A 33 17.84 2.28 6.30
N ILE A 34 17.64 3.41 6.98
CA ILE A 34 16.37 3.73 7.63
C ILE A 34 15.33 4.10 6.57
N GLY A 35 15.75 4.76 5.48
CA GLY A 35 14.88 5.15 4.38
C GLY A 35 14.15 3.98 3.73
N SER A 36 14.84 2.86 3.46
CA SER A 36 14.20 1.66 2.90
C SER A 36 13.17 1.04 3.84
N VAL A 37 13.43 1.04 5.15
CA VAL A 37 12.49 0.55 6.17
C VAL A 37 11.25 1.45 6.21
N ILE A 38 11.43 2.77 6.14
CA ILE A 38 10.34 3.73 6.07
C ILE A 38 9.46 3.50 4.83
N GLU A 39 10.06 3.26 3.66
CA GLU A 39 9.30 2.97 2.44
C GLU A 39 8.47 1.70 2.57
N SER A 40 9.07 0.63 3.11
CA SER A 40 8.35 -0.61 3.40
C SER A 40 7.23 -0.39 4.41
N GLU A 41 7.43 0.40 5.46
CA GLU A 41 6.38 0.71 6.43
C GLU A 41 5.28 1.59 5.84
N ALA A 42 5.61 2.52 4.95
CA ALA A 42 4.62 3.31 4.24
C ALA A 42 3.70 2.42 3.38
N THR A 43 4.24 1.39 2.73
CA THR A 43 3.43 0.40 1.99
C THR A 43 2.48 -0.37 2.91
N ASP A 44 2.95 -0.86 4.06
CA ASP A 44 2.08 -1.60 5.00
C ASP A 44 1.03 -0.68 5.62
N SER A 45 1.39 0.56 5.91
CA SER A 45 0.48 1.61 6.38
C SER A 45 -0.62 1.90 5.35
N CYS A 46 -0.27 1.97 4.06
CA CYS A 46 -1.23 2.12 2.96
C CYS A 46 -2.18 0.92 2.87
N LYS A 47 -1.67 -0.32 3.01
CA LYS A 47 -2.50 -1.54 3.02
C LYS A 47 -3.50 -1.54 4.19
N ARG A 48 -3.08 -1.16 5.39
CA ARG A 48 -3.97 -1.01 6.55
C ARG A 48 -5.05 0.03 6.30
N ALA A 49 -4.69 1.18 5.74
CA ALA A 49 -5.64 2.23 5.37
C ALA A 49 -6.63 1.78 4.28
N ALA A 50 -6.17 1.03 3.28
CA ALA A 50 -7.04 0.45 2.26
C ALA A 50 -8.05 -0.55 2.84
N LEU A 51 -7.62 -1.43 3.75
CA LEU A 51 -8.53 -2.35 4.45
C LEU A 51 -9.57 -1.60 5.30
N GLU A 52 -9.15 -0.53 5.96
CA GLU A 52 -10.05 0.35 6.72
C GLU A 52 -11.06 1.07 5.81
N GLU A 53 -10.63 1.63 4.68
CA GLU A 53 -11.51 2.23 3.69
C GLU A 53 -12.55 1.22 3.18
N ARG A 54 -12.10 0.00 2.84
CA ARG A 54 -12.98 -1.09 2.40
C ARG A 54 -14.08 -1.33 3.43
N LYS A 55 -13.70 -1.50 4.69
CA LYS A 55 -14.63 -1.72 5.80
C LYS A 55 -15.60 -0.54 5.95
N LEU A 56 -15.10 0.68 5.96
CA LEU A 56 -15.94 1.88 6.12
C LEU A 56 -16.95 2.04 4.99
N VAL A 57 -16.56 1.74 3.75
CA VAL A 57 -17.46 1.79 2.58
C VAL A 57 -18.58 0.76 2.72
N ILE A 58 -18.23 -0.48 3.09
CA ILE A 58 -19.19 -1.57 3.32
C ILE A 58 -20.21 -1.17 4.40
N GLU A 59 -19.73 -0.61 5.52
CA GLU A 59 -20.59 -0.19 6.65
C GLU A 59 -21.45 1.03 6.33
N ASN A 60 -20.96 1.97 5.52
CA ASN A 60 -21.63 3.24 5.23
C ASN A 60 -22.28 3.31 3.85
N ILE A 61 -22.40 2.20 3.13
CA ILE A 61 -22.87 2.20 1.73
C ILE A 61 -24.24 2.88 1.57
N LYS A 62 -25.16 2.67 2.53
CA LYS A 62 -26.49 3.30 2.54
C LYS A 62 -26.39 4.81 2.72
N ASN A 63 -25.63 5.25 3.73
CA ASN A 63 -25.41 6.67 4.01
C ASN A 63 -24.74 7.39 2.84
N LEU A 64 -23.75 6.75 2.19
CA LEU A 64 -23.12 7.29 0.99
C LEU A 64 -24.16 7.51 -0.11
N CYS A 65 -25.00 6.51 -0.39
CA CYS A 65 -26.06 6.62 -1.39
C CYS A 65 -27.05 7.74 -1.06
N GLU A 66 -27.41 7.92 0.20
CA GLU A 66 -28.30 9.00 0.68
C GLU A 66 -27.64 10.39 0.60
N GLN A 67 -26.36 10.51 0.91
CA GLN A 67 -25.64 11.78 0.80
C GLN A 67 -25.49 12.23 -0.65
N PHE A 68 -25.34 11.30 -1.60
CA PHE A 68 -25.40 11.63 -3.03
C PHE A 68 -26.78 12.18 -3.43
N LEU A 69 -27.89 11.77 -2.80
CA LEU A 69 -29.26 12.25 -3.07
C LEU A 69 -29.48 13.74 -2.76
N ILE A 70 -28.71 14.34 -1.86
CA ILE A 70 -28.97 15.70 -1.36
C ILE A 70 -28.32 16.80 -2.25
N PHE A 71 -27.37 16.46 -3.12
CA PHE A 71 -26.59 17.47 -3.88
C PHE A 71 -27.18 17.93 -5.23
N SER A 72 -28.37 17.47 -5.63
CA SER A 72 -28.97 17.86 -6.92
C SER A 72 -30.44 18.27 -6.77
N HIS A 73 -30.70 19.58 -6.75
CA HIS A 73 -32.03 20.13 -7.07
C HIS A 73 -32.05 20.81 -8.45
N THR A 74 -30.97 20.71 -9.23
CA THR A 74 -30.79 21.47 -10.48
C THR A 74 -30.23 20.69 -11.66
N CYS A 75 -30.07 19.36 -11.57
CA CYS A 75 -29.63 18.52 -12.70
C CYS A 75 -30.68 17.46 -13.07
N VAL A 76 -30.82 17.18 -14.37
CA VAL A 76 -31.81 16.27 -14.98
C VAL A 76 -31.47 14.77 -14.76
N TYR A 77 -30.39 14.43 -14.05
CA TYR A 77 -30.08 13.07 -13.61
C TYR A 77 -30.27 12.97 -12.09
N ARG A 78 -31.05 11.97 -11.61
CA ARG A 78 -31.32 11.81 -10.18
C ARG A 78 -30.09 11.21 -9.53
N PRO A 79 -29.67 11.64 -8.32
CA PRO A 79 -28.46 11.08 -7.72
C PRO A 79 -28.55 9.59 -7.35
N GLN A 80 -29.75 9.01 -7.36
CA GLN A 80 -29.97 7.57 -7.32
C GLN A 80 -29.17 6.85 -8.42
N ASP A 81 -28.98 7.47 -9.59
CA ASP A 81 -28.27 6.88 -10.73
C ASP A 81 -26.75 6.79 -10.50
N ILE A 82 -26.13 7.76 -9.79
CA ILE A 82 -24.71 7.73 -9.44
C ILE A 82 -24.44 6.66 -8.39
N ALA A 83 -25.28 6.61 -7.35
CA ALA A 83 -25.21 5.58 -6.32
C ALA A 83 -25.37 4.17 -6.91
N THR A 84 -26.28 4.00 -7.86
CA THR A 84 -26.50 2.72 -8.55
C THR A 84 -25.36 2.40 -9.53
N ASP A 85 -24.74 3.39 -10.17
CA ASP A 85 -23.54 3.19 -11.00
C ASP A 85 -22.32 2.76 -10.18
N ILE A 86 -22.13 3.36 -8.99
CA ILE A 86 -21.02 3.01 -8.09
C ILE A 86 -21.30 1.68 -7.38
N TYR A 87 -22.55 1.41 -7.01
CA TYR A 87 -22.95 0.20 -6.28
C TYR A 87 -24.15 -0.48 -6.98
N PRO A 88 -23.94 -1.16 -8.11
CA PRO A 88 -25.04 -1.72 -8.93
C PRO A 88 -25.85 -2.80 -8.21
N HIS A 89 -25.26 -3.47 -7.21
CA HIS A 89 -25.91 -4.50 -6.43
C HIS A 89 -26.88 -3.95 -5.34
N LEU A 90 -26.95 -2.62 -5.15
CA LEU A 90 -27.80 -2.02 -4.11
C LEU A 90 -29.30 -2.30 -4.30
N GLY A 91 -29.76 -2.47 -5.55
CA GLY A 91 -31.15 -2.79 -5.86
C GLY A 91 -31.63 -4.11 -5.24
N ILE A 92 -30.71 -5.07 -5.07
CA ILE A 92 -30.97 -6.36 -4.40
C ILE A 92 -31.09 -6.16 -2.88
N ILE A 93 -30.28 -5.25 -2.32
CA ILE A 93 -30.18 -4.95 -0.89
C ILE A 93 -31.47 -4.32 -0.34
N ASN A 94 -32.15 -3.49 -1.15
CA ASN A 94 -33.39 -2.82 -0.74
C ASN A 94 -34.63 -3.74 -0.73
N SER A 95 -34.60 -4.87 -1.44
CA SER A 95 -35.72 -5.83 -1.48
C SER A 95 -35.73 -6.86 -0.34
N SER A 96 -34.66 -6.93 0.45
CA SER A 96 -34.44 -8.01 1.43
C SER A 96 -34.08 -7.43 2.79
N ALA A 97 -35.08 -6.92 3.50
CA ALA A 97 -34.94 -6.30 4.83
C ALA A 97 -34.54 -7.27 5.98
N GLN A 98 -34.07 -8.48 5.69
CA GLN A 98 -33.69 -9.50 6.68
C GLN A 98 -32.47 -10.34 6.25
N ILE A 99 -31.43 -9.73 5.68
CA ILE A 99 -30.19 -10.45 5.39
C ILE A 99 -29.17 -10.21 6.51
N GLU A 100 -28.76 -11.28 7.19
CA GLU A 100 -27.66 -11.29 8.17
C GLU A 100 -26.34 -10.82 7.51
N SER A 101 -25.44 -10.18 8.27
CA SER A 101 -24.21 -9.55 7.74
C SER A 101 -23.33 -10.48 6.88
N SER A 102 -23.41 -11.80 7.10
CA SER A 102 -22.63 -12.80 6.35
C SER A 102 -23.06 -12.98 4.88
N GLU A 103 -24.30 -12.62 4.54
CA GLU A 103 -24.86 -12.74 3.19
C GLU A 103 -24.87 -11.38 2.47
N PHE A 104 -24.73 -10.28 3.21
CA PHE A 104 -24.34 -8.96 2.68
C PHE A 104 -22.94 -8.98 2.05
N ASP A 105 -21.95 -9.60 2.72
CA ASP A 105 -20.57 -9.72 2.23
C ASP A 105 -20.43 -10.59 0.97
N LYS A 106 -21.30 -11.59 0.80
CA LYS A 106 -21.29 -12.45 -0.41
C LYS A 106 -21.84 -11.74 -1.65
N ASN A 107 -22.73 -10.76 -1.48
CA ASN A 107 -23.43 -10.09 -2.57
C ASN A 107 -22.72 -8.83 -3.09
N LEU A 108 -21.74 -8.28 -2.35
CA LEU A 108 -21.00 -7.09 -2.77
C LEU A 108 -19.90 -7.36 -3.83
N GLY A 109 -19.66 -8.62 -4.17
CA GLY A 109 -18.54 -9.04 -5.03
C GLY A 109 -17.20 -8.96 -4.31
N GLU A 110 -16.16 -9.62 -4.86
CA GLU A 110 -14.80 -9.54 -4.31
C GLU A 110 -14.22 -8.11 -4.38
N ILE A 111 -14.77 -7.25 -5.25
CA ILE A 111 -14.28 -5.90 -5.55
C ILE A 111 -15.25 -4.84 -5.03
N VAL A 112 -14.75 -3.95 -4.17
CA VAL A 112 -15.49 -2.82 -3.61
C VAL A 112 -15.11 -1.53 -4.33
N ASN A 113 -16.11 -0.81 -4.82
CA ASN A 113 -15.93 0.49 -5.46
C ASN A 113 -15.72 1.59 -4.43
N ILE A 114 -14.72 2.45 -4.63
CA ILE A 114 -14.35 3.51 -3.69
C ILE A 114 -14.28 4.89 -4.34
N ILE A 115 -14.35 5.89 -3.47
CA ILE A 115 -14.16 7.30 -3.78
C ILE A 115 -12.83 7.71 -3.18
N ILE A 116 -12.00 8.35 -3.98
CA ILE A 116 -10.69 8.82 -3.52
C ILE A 116 -10.53 10.31 -3.79
N SER A 117 -9.66 10.95 -3.03
CA SER A 117 -9.07 12.23 -3.39
C SER A 117 -7.67 12.03 -3.96
N TYR A 118 -7.34 12.74 -5.03
CA TYR A 118 -6.08 12.63 -5.75
C TYR A 118 -5.46 14.00 -5.95
N ASP A 119 -4.19 14.13 -5.59
CA ASP A 119 -3.42 15.34 -5.82
C ASP A 119 -1.94 15.01 -6.05
N THR A 120 -1.24 15.93 -6.72
CA THR A 120 0.19 15.86 -6.95
C THR A 120 0.91 17.08 -6.37
N GLY A 121 1.82 16.83 -5.43
CA GLY A 121 2.69 17.83 -4.89
C GLY A 121 4.04 17.87 -5.61
N TRP A 122 4.53 19.08 -5.90
CA TRP A 122 5.89 19.29 -6.42
C TRP A 122 6.85 19.83 -5.36
N SER A 123 8.08 19.32 -5.37
CA SER A 123 9.12 19.69 -4.39
C SER A 123 9.76 21.05 -4.65
N LYS A 124 9.63 21.60 -5.86
CA LYS A 124 10.03 22.97 -6.14
C LYS A 124 8.79 23.87 -6.11
N ARG A 125 8.63 24.68 -5.06
CA ARG A 125 7.92 25.96 -5.17
C ARG A 125 9.01 27.03 -5.19
N ARG A 126 9.08 27.84 -6.24
CA ARG A 126 9.90 29.04 -6.21
C ARG A 126 9.16 30.18 -6.88
N ASN A 127 9.13 31.31 -6.20
CA ASN A 127 8.97 32.67 -6.70
C ASN A 127 8.70 32.72 -8.21
N GLY A 128 7.43 32.69 -8.58
CA GLY A 128 6.87 32.97 -9.90
C GLY A 128 7.63 32.48 -11.15
N ARG A 129 6.98 31.62 -11.93
CA ARG A 129 7.16 31.42 -13.40
C ARG A 129 8.04 30.27 -13.92
N SER A 130 8.68 29.44 -13.08
CA SER A 130 9.41 28.24 -13.54
C SER A 130 8.64 26.94 -13.20
N TYR A 131 7.73 26.50 -14.08
CA TYR A 131 6.94 25.25 -13.96
C TYR A 131 7.72 23.97 -14.31
N ASP A 132 8.97 23.85 -13.85
CA ASP A 132 9.87 22.75 -14.18
C ASP A 132 10.47 22.11 -12.92
N SER A 133 9.65 21.28 -12.27
CA SER A 133 10.05 20.48 -11.12
C SER A 133 10.79 19.22 -11.56
N LEU A 134 11.86 18.88 -10.82
CA LEU A 134 12.63 17.66 -11.06
C LEU A 134 11.93 16.42 -10.52
N ASN A 135 11.01 16.61 -9.58
CA ASN A 135 10.21 15.56 -9.03
C ASN A 135 8.82 16.03 -8.59
N GLY A 136 7.91 15.06 -8.49
CA GLY A 136 6.60 15.18 -7.90
C GLY A 136 6.27 13.93 -7.07
N TYR A 137 5.32 14.06 -6.17
CA TYR A 137 4.73 12.95 -5.44
C TYR A 137 3.22 13.04 -5.57
N SER A 138 2.56 11.91 -5.75
CA SER A 138 1.11 11.83 -5.88
C SER A 138 0.57 10.83 -4.87
N THR A 139 -0.61 11.12 -4.36
CA THR A 139 -1.29 10.28 -3.37
C THR A 139 -2.73 10.07 -3.77
N ILE A 140 -3.25 8.90 -3.40
CA ILE A 140 -4.69 8.66 -3.34
C ILE A 140 -5.11 8.54 -1.88
N ILE A 141 -6.12 9.30 -1.48
CA ILE A 141 -6.64 9.36 -0.12
C ILE A 141 -8.06 8.83 -0.11
N GLY A 142 -8.38 7.90 0.79
CA GLY A 142 -9.72 7.35 0.94
C GLY A 142 -10.70 8.43 1.43
N PHE A 143 -11.88 8.50 0.81
CA PHE A 143 -12.87 9.51 1.16
C PHE A 143 -13.39 9.34 2.58
N LEU A 144 -13.61 8.10 3.04
CA LEU A 144 -14.15 7.84 4.38
C LEU A 144 -13.07 7.78 5.45
N SER A 145 -11.96 7.08 5.20
CA SER A 145 -10.85 6.95 6.14
C SER A 145 -10.05 8.24 6.30
N GLY A 146 -10.00 9.10 5.26
CA GLY A 146 -9.12 10.27 5.22
C GLY A 146 -7.62 9.92 5.23
N LYS A 147 -7.28 8.65 5.02
CA LYS A 147 -5.92 8.09 5.02
C LYS A 147 -5.43 7.83 3.60
N ILE A 148 -4.11 7.82 3.44
CA ILE A 148 -3.47 7.54 2.16
C ILE A 148 -3.56 6.04 1.89
N LEU A 149 -4.21 5.68 0.78
CA LEU A 149 -4.40 4.29 0.37
C LEU A 149 -3.25 3.79 -0.48
N ASP A 150 -2.62 4.68 -1.25
CA ASP A 150 -1.40 4.43 -2.01
C ASP A 150 -0.73 5.75 -2.40
N TYR A 151 0.56 5.70 -2.72
CA TYR A 151 1.34 6.86 -3.13
C TYR A 151 2.45 6.48 -4.12
N THR A 152 2.88 7.46 -4.92
CA THR A 152 3.99 7.25 -5.84
C THR A 152 4.79 8.53 -6.03
N THR A 153 6.06 8.39 -6.41
CA THR A 153 6.92 9.53 -6.77
C THR A 153 7.32 9.46 -8.23
N ARG A 154 7.55 10.63 -8.82
CA ARG A 154 8.08 10.79 -10.17
C ARG A 154 9.34 11.61 -10.12
N ASN A 155 10.45 11.04 -10.57
CA ASN A 155 11.77 11.67 -10.54
C ASN A 155 12.36 11.68 -11.95
N ARG A 156 12.69 12.89 -12.45
CA ARG A 156 13.28 13.11 -13.79
C ARG A 156 14.80 13.09 -13.81
N LYS A 157 15.44 13.14 -12.65
CA LYS A 157 16.91 13.25 -12.54
C LYS A 157 17.46 12.38 -11.44
N CYS A 158 18.68 11.90 -11.66
CA CYS A 158 19.48 11.23 -10.65
C CYS A 158 20.91 11.78 -10.71
N LEU A 159 21.44 12.20 -9.56
CA LEU A 159 22.78 12.80 -9.48
C LEU A 159 23.87 11.83 -9.97
N LYS A 160 23.80 10.55 -9.57
CA LYS A 160 24.81 9.55 -9.96
C LYS A 160 24.80 9.25 -11.45
N CYS A 161 23.62 9.20 -12.07
CA CYS A 161 23.50 9.08 -13.53
C CYS A 161 24.11 10.29 -14.25
N GLU A 162 23.89 11.51 -13.75
CA GLU A 162 24.48 12.73 -14.33
C GLU A 162 26.01 12.77 -14.17
N LEU A 163 26.57 12.04 -13.20
CA LEU A 163 28.02 11.85 -13.02
C LEU A 163 28.59 10.70 -13.87
N GLY A 164 27.77 10.04 -14.70
CA GLY A 164 28.21 8.97 -15.61
C GLY A 164 28.16 7.55 -15.03
N HIS A 165 27.65 7.35 -13.81
CA HIS A 165 27.42 6.00 -13.28
C HIS A 165 26.24 5.32 -13.99
N LYS A 166 26.34 4.01 -14.21
CA LYS A 166 25.23 3.24 -14.77
C LYS A 166 24.11 3.11 -13.74
N LYS A 167 22.87 2.92 -14.20
CA LYS A 167 21.69 2.86 -13.33
C LYS A 167 21.78 1.71 -12.34
N GLU A 168 22.37 0.60 -12.76
CA GLU A 168 22.49 -0.64 -12.02
C GLU A 168 23.51 -0.52 -10.87
N ASP A 169 24.42 0.44 -10.94
CA ASP A 169 25.49 0.66 -9.95
C ASP A 169 25.00 1.37 -8.67
N HIS A 170 23.73 1.78 -8.63
CA HIS A 170 23.18 2.55 -7.52
C HIS A 170 21.66 2.47 -7.40
N ASP A 171 21.15 2.93 -6.27
CA ASP A 171 19.73 3.19 -6.08
C ASP A 171 19.27 4.37 -6.96
N CYS A 172 18.99 4.06 -8.23
CA CYS A 172 18.57 5.01 -9.24
C CYS A 172 17.05 5.23 -9.16
N ARG A 173 16.65 6.35 -8.58
CA ARG A 173 15.23 6.71 -8.43
C ARG A 173 14.61 7.35 -9.68
N MET A 174 15.36 7.51 -10.76
CA MET A 174 14.87 8.13 -12.00
C MET A 174 13.89 7.19 -12.72
N ASN A 175 12.61 7.55 -12.66
CA ASN A 175 11.50 6.73 -13.15
C ASN A 175 10.54 7.47 -14.10
N PHE A 176 10.77 8.75 -14.39
CA PHE A 176 9.89 9.55 -15.26
C PHE A 176 10.65 10.29 -16.36
N ARG A 177 10.06 10.30 -17.57
CA ARG A 177 10.53 11.09 -18.71
C ARG A 177 9.39 11.96 -19.21
N GLY A 178 9.66 13.24 -19.46
CA GLY A 178 8.63 14.20 -19.89
C GLY A 178 8.73 15.52 -19.14
N SER A 179 7.69 16.35 -19.26
CA SER A 179 7.58 17.62 -18.55
C SER A 179 7.11 17.42 -17.11
N ALA A 180 7.40 18.38 -16.22
CA ALA A 180 6.92 18.32 -14.84
C ALA A 180 5.39 18.25 -14.72
N LYS A 181 4.66 18.82 -15.70
CA LYS A 181 3.20 18.80 -15.78
C LYS A 181 2.63 17.41 -16.11
N ALA A 182 3.37 16.60 -16.85
CA ALA A 182 2.94 15.26 -17.22
C ALA A 182 3.10 14.23 -16.09
N MET A 183 3.84 14.56 -15.02
CA MET A 183 4.05 13.67 -13.87
C MET A 183 2.76 13.31 -13.15
N GLU A 184 1.84 14.27 -13.04
CA GLU A 184 0.54 14.08 -12.39
C GLU A 184 -0.26 13.02 -13.14
N ALA A 185 -0.55 13.25 -14.43
CA ALA A 185 -1.29 12.27 -15.24
C ALA A 185 -0.68 10.86 -15.20
N ASP A 186 0.65 10.75 -15.35
CA ASP A 186 1.36 9.46 -15.30
C ASP A 186 1.28 8.77 -13.93
N ALA A 187 1.37 9.55 -12.84
CA ALA A 187 1.20 9.05 -11.49
C ALA A 187 -0.26 8.65 -11.20
N GLY A 188 -1.24 9.41 -11.70
CA GLY A 188 -2.66 9.10 -11.59
C GLY A 188 -2.98 7.75 -12.24
N VAL A 189 -2.52 7.52 -13.47
CA VAL A 189 -2.68 6.22 -14.15
C VAL A 189 -2.10 5.07 -13.31
N GLN A 190 -0.90 5.26 -12.76
CA GLN A 190 -0.27 4.24 -11.92
C GLN A 190 -1.08 3.93 -10.66
N LEU A 191 -1.51 4.95 -9.91
CA LEU A 191 -2.20 4.76 -8.63
C LEU A 191 -3.64 4.28 -8.79
N ILE A 192 -4.33 4.70 -9.86
CA ILE A 192 -5.75 4.39 -10.04
C ILE A 192 -5.94 3.03 -10.73
N ASN A 193 -5.13 2.72 -11.74
CA ASN A 193 -5.31 1.52 -12.56
C ASN A 193 -4.36 0.37 -12.19
N HIS A 194 -3.18 0.69 -11.65
CA HIS A 194 -2.09 -0.27 -11.44
C HIS A 194 -1.59 -0.30 -9.98
N SER A 195 -2.41 0.13 -9.01
CA SER A 195 -2.07 0.03 -7.60
C SER A 195 -2.17 -1.43 -7.14
N ASN A 196 -1.03 -2.00 -6.75
CA ASN A 196 -0.99 -3.32 -6.13
C ASN A 196 -1.74 -3.34 -4.80
N VAL A 197 -1.68 -2.26 -4.02
CA VAL A 197 -2.36 -2.15 -2.72
C VAL A 197 -3.88 -2.25 -2.89
N LEU A 198 -4.44 -1.50 -3.84
CA LEU A 198 -5.88 -1.56 -4.10
C LEU A 198 -6.29 -2.93 -4.66
N GLN A 199 -5.51 -3.50 -5.57
CA GLN A 199 -5.80 -4.82 -6.16
C GLN A 199 -5.78 -5.94 -5.10
N GLU A 200 -4.77 -5.97 -4.23
CA GLU A 200 -4.67 -6.96 -3.14
C GLU A 200 -5.83 -6.89 -2.16
N VAL A 201 -6.34 -5.68 -1.87
CA VAL A 201 -7.46 -5.46 -0.95
C VAL A 201 -8.84 -5.63 -1.64
N GLY A 202 -8.86 -5.74 -2.96
CA GLY A 202 -10.11 -5.81 -3.73
C GLY A 202 -10.84 -4.47 -3.77
N LEU A 203 -10.13 -3.38 -4.01
CA LEU A 203 -10.68 -2.03 -4.17
C LEU A 203 -10.58 -1.55 -5.62
N GLN A 204 -11.61 -0.88 -6.09
CA GLN A 204 -11.64 -0.24 -7.40
C GLN A 204 -12.05 1.22 -7.29
N VAL A 205 -11.21 2.11 -7.81
CA VAL A 205 -11.53 3.54 -7.86
C VAL A 205 -12.64 3.78 -8.89
N ARG A 206 -13.73 4.41 -8.47
CA ARG A 206 -14.81 4.84 -9.37
C ARG A 206 -14.98 6.35 -9.45
N VAL A 207 -14.66 7.04 -8.36
CA VAL A 207 -14.76 8.50 -8.29
C VAL A 207 -13.44 9.06 -7.78
N ILE A 208 -12.97 10.11 -8.45
CA ILE A 208 -11.76 10.83 -8.11
C ILE A 208 -12.15 12.28 -7.79
N ILE A 209 -11.72 12.74 -6.62
CA ILE A 209 -11.86 14.11 -6.15
C ILE A 209 -10.51 14.79 -6.38
N GLY A 210 -10.43 15.62 -7.42
CA GLY A 210 -9.25 16.43 -7.74
C GLY A 210 -9.33 17.84 -7.14
N ASP A 211 -8.29 18.63 -7.39
CA ASP A 211 -8.23 20.03 -7.01
C ASP A 211 -9.06 20.88 -7.99
N GLU A 212 -10.16 21.50 -7.53
CA GLU A 212 -10.85 22.55 -8.28
C GLU A 212 -11.03 23.81 -7.42
N ASP A 213 -10.42 24.90 -7.88
CA ASP A 213 -10.71 26.30 -7.50
C ASP A 213 -12.12 26.76 -7.98
N SER A 214 -12.94 25.88 -8.53
CA SER A 214 -14.26 26.24 -9.04
C SER A 214 -15.29 25.20 -8.69
N SER A 215 -16.32 25.63 -7.97
CA SER A 215 -17.62 24.98 -7.87
C SER A 215 -18.31 24.90 -9.24
N MET A 216 -17.75 24.15 -10.19
CA MET A 216 -18.27 24.07 -11.54
C MET A 216 -19.38 23.02 -11.59
N ILE A 217 -20.61 23.48 -11.74
CA ILE A 217 -21.79 22.60 -11.92
C ILE A 217 -21.56 21.71 -13.15
N ALA A 218 -21.95 20.43 -13.09
CA ALA A 218 -21.86 19.43 -14.17
C ALA A 218 -22.17 19.99 -15.57
N ALA A 219 -23.20 20.82 -15.67
CA ALA A 219 -23.64 21.46 -16.91
C ALA A 219 -22.57 22.40 -17.50
N LYS A 220 -21.89 23.19 -16.66
CA LYS A 220 -20.83 24.11 -17.09
C LYS A 220 -19.58 23.33 -17.54
N LEU A 221 -19.23 22.25 -16.85
CA LEU A 221 -18.15 21.35 -17.27
C LEU A 221 -18.46 20.65 -18.61
N ALA A 222 -19.68 20.13 -18.78
CA ALA A 222 -20.11 19.52 -20.04
C ALA A 222 -20.00 20.48 -21.22
N ILE A 223 -20.41 21.74 -21.01
CA ILE A 223 -20.34 22.80 -22.00
C ILE A 223 -18.87 23.10 -22.36
N GLN A 224 -17.98 23.24 -21.37
CA GLN A 224 -16.57 23.51 -21.61
C GLN A 224 -15.88 22.37 -22.37
N ILE A 225 -16.12 21.11 -21.99
CA ILE A 225 -15.56 19.93 -22.66
C ILE A 225 -15.95 19.91 -24.14
N LYS A 226 -17.23 20.19 -24.46
CA LYS A 226 -17.73 20.24 -25.85
C LYS A 226 -17.08 21.33 -26.69
N ARG A 227 -16.53 22.37 -26.06
CA ARG A 227 -15.96 23.55 -26.72
C ARG A 227 -14.44 23.46 -26.91
N ILE A 228 -13.79 22.42 -26.38
CA ILE A 228 -12.36 22.16 -26.62
C ILE A 228 -12.05 22.03 -28.12
N PRO A 229 -12.80 21.24 -28.93
CA PRO A 229 -12.58 21.16 -30.37
C PRO A 229 -12.68 22.52 -31.05
N ASP A 230 -13.71 23.32 -30.74
CA ASP A 230 -13.88 24.66 -31.33
C ASP A 230 -12.64 25.54 -31.08
N HIS A 231 -12.16 25.58 -29.83
CA HIS A 231 -11.00 26.39 -29.47
C HIS A 231 -9.71 25.99 -30.17
N VAL A 232 -9.41 24.68 -30.25
CA VAL A 232 -8.18 24.16 -30.87
C VAL A 232 -8.22 24.28 -32.41
N PHE A 233 -9.41 24.46 -33.00
CA PHE A 233 -9.58 24.74 -34.43
C PHE A 233 -9.76 26.25 -34.73
N GLY A 234 -9.53 27.11 -33.74
CA GLY A 234 -9.59 28.57 -33.91
C GLY A 234 -11.01 29.13 -34.00
N ASN A 235 -12.05 28.32 -33.72
CA ASN A 235 -13.41 28.80 -33.55
C ASN A 235 -13.61 29.29 -32.10
N HIS A 236 -13.61 30.60 -31.92
CA HIS A 236 -13.73 31.22 -30.61
C HIS A 236 -15.13 31.75 -30.31
N GLU A 237 -16.13 31.53 -31.19
CA GLU A 237 -17.50 32.02 -30.98
C GLU A 237 -18.14 31.42 -29.73
N ASN A 238 -17.80 30.17 -29.42
CA ASN A 238 -18.30 29.43 -28.28
C ASN A 238 -17.37 29.51 -27.05
N CYS A 239 -16.25 30.22 -27.15
CA CYS A 239 -15.31 30.35 -26.04
C CYS A 239 -15.83 31.38 -25.02
N GLU A 240 -16.08 30.94 -23.79
CA GLU A 240 -16.41 31.82 -22.64
C GLU A 240 -15.13 32.39 -22.00
N ASP A 241 -15.21 32.84 -20.75
CA ASP A 241 -14.16 33.52 -19.96
C ASP A 241 -12.80 32.80 -19.87
N TRP A 242 -12.73 31.50 -20.19
CA TRP A 242 -11.50 30.71 -20.15
C TRP A 242 -10.56 30.99 -21.34
N CYS A 243 -11.08 31.52 -22.44
CA CYS A 243 -10.31 31.83 -23.63
C CYS A 243 -9.64 33.20 -23.49
N LYS A 244 -8.33 33.20 -23.26
CA LYS A 244 -7.54 34.44 -23.18
C LYS A 244 -7.27 35.01 -24.58
N PRO A 245 -7.26 36.35 -24.76
CA PRO A 245 -7.00 36.94 -26.07
C PRO A 245 -5.56 36.67 -26.55
N LYS A 246 -5.44 36.05 -27.72
CA LYS A 246 -4.27 35.98 -28.63
C LYS A 246 -2.90 35.83 -27.94
N GLU A 247 -2.55 34.63 -27.48
CA GLU A 247 -1.13 34.24 -27.46
C GLU A 247 -0.68 33.86 -28.88
N LYS A 248 0.51 34.30 -29.29
CA LYS A 248 1.09 34.15 -30.66
C LYS A 248 1.35 32.70 -31.11
N HIS A 249 0.86 31.71 -30.36
CA HIS A 249 1.11 30.27 -30.56
C HIS A 249 -0.16 29.41 -30.47
N ALA A 250 -1.34 29.96 -30.80
CA ALA A 250 -2.54 29.13 -30.94
C ALA A 250 -2.33 28.12 -32.07
N VAL A 251 -2.32 26.83 -31.72
CA VAL A 251 -2.32 25.74 -32.71
C VAL A 251 -3.70 25.78 -33.36
N ASN A 252 -3.80 26.27 -34.59
CA ASN A 252 -5.02 26.18 -35.39
C ASN A 252 -4.95 24.93 -36.23
N LEU A 253 -5.61 23.87 -35.75
CA LEU A 253 -5.84 22.68 -36.56
C LEU A 253 -6.83 23.00 -37.69
N SER A 254 -6.70 22.33 -38.83
CA SER A 254 -7.53 22.58 -40.03
C SER A 254 -8.15 21.30 -40.62
N ASP A 255 -7.84 20.14 -40.06
CA ASP A 255 -8.38 18.86 -40.52
C ASP A 255 -9.82 18.65 -40.04
N GLN A 256 -10.77 18.74 -40.97
CA GLN A 256 -12.18 18.61 -40.69
C GLN A 256 -12.58 17.20 -40.20
N THR A 257 -11.86 16.16 -40.62
CA THR A 257 -12.09 14.79 -40.13
C THR A 257 -11.70 14.69 -38.67
N LEU A 258 -10.52 15.20 -38.33
CA LEU A 258 -10.04 15.26 -36.95
C LEU A 258 -10.97 16.09 -36.06
N TYR A 259 -11.52 17.19 -36.57
CA TYR A 259 -12.52 17.98 -35.84
C TYR A 259 -13.75 17.13 -35.48
N GLN A 260 -14.32 16.40 -36.44
CA GLN A 260 -15.49 15.54 -36.20
C GLN A 260 -15.17 14.41 -35.22
N GLU A 261 -14.00 13.79 -35.32
CA GLU A 261 -13.55 12.76 -34.38
C GLU A 261 -13.41 13.31 -32.96
N LEU A 262 -12.83 14.50 -32.79
CA LEU A 262 -12.68 15.15 -31.49
C LEU A 262 -14.02 15.59 -30.92
N VAL A 263 -14.95 16.11 -31.74
CA VAL A 263 -16.32 16.43 -31.31
C VAL A 263 -17.04 15.19 -30.80
N GLN A 264 -16.95 14.05 -31.52
CA GLN A 264 -17.52 12.80 -31.06
C GLN A 264 -16.85 12.29 -29.77
N PHE A 265 -15.52 12.37 -29.70
CA PHE A 265 -14.75 11.93 -28.54
C PHE A 265 -15.11 12.74 -27.29
N PHE A 266 -14.94 14.06 -27.32
CA PHE A 266 -15.29 14.95 -26.20
C PHE A 266 -16.79 14.97 -25.91
N GLY A 267 -17.65 14.72 -26.91
CA GLY A 267 -19.09 14.52 -26.72
C GLY A 267 -19.41 13.38 -25.75
N LYS A 268 -18.66 12.27 -25.80
CA LYS A 268 -18.81 11.14 -24.85
C LYS A 268 -18.44 11.54 -23.42
N TYR A 269 -17.38 12.33 -23.24
CA TYR A 269 -16.97 12.81 -21.90
C TYR A 269 -17.95 13.85 -21.35
N ALA A 270 -18.41 14.77 -22.20
CA ALA A 270 -19.37 15.79 -21.81
C ALA A 270 -20.73 15.18 -21.40
N ALA A 271 -21.16 14.10 -22.04
CA ALA A 271 -22.36 13.35 -21.62
C ALA A 271 -22.21 12.78 -20.20
N ASN A 272 -20.97 12.50 -19.77
CA ASN A 272 -20.63 11.99 -18.46
C ASN A 272 -20.08 13.07 -17.51
N ALA A 273 -20.19 14.37 -17.84
CA ALA A 273 -19.60 15.47 -17.08
C ALA A 273 -19.98 15.46 -15.57
N HIS A 274 -21.17 14.98 -15.24
CA HIS A 274 -21.65 14.85 -13.86
C HIS A 274 -20.80 13.89 -13.01
N LYS A 275 -20.16 12.88 -13.63
CA LYS A 275 -19.20 11.98 -12.95
C LYS A 275 -17.92 12.70 -12.52
N PHE A 276 -17.68 13.88 -13.08
CA PHE A 276 -16.48 14.69 -12.85
C PHE A 276 -16.78 15.95 -12.02
N SER A 277 -18.05 16.23 -11.68
CA SER A 277 -18.46 17.46 -10.98
C SER A 277 -19.05 17.18 -9.59
N ILE A 278 -18.43 16.29 -8.82
CA ILE A 278 -18.82 16.07 -7.43
C ILE A 278 -18.05 17.08 -6.58
N SER A 279 -18.76 18.05 -6.01
CA SER A 279 -18.19 19.00 -5.06
C SER A 279 -17.77 18.27 -3.80
N ALA A 280 -16.47 17.99 -3.67
CA ALA A 280 -15.89 17.39 -2.48
C ALA A 280 -14.64 18.15 -2.06
N SER A 281 -14.36 18.13 -0.75
CA SER A 281 -13.27 18.93 -0.16
C SER A 281 -11.90 18.32 -0.45
N ASN A 282 -10.96 19.13 -0.95
CA ASN A 282 -9.56 18.74 -1.13
C ASN A 282 -8.69 18.93 0.13
N GLN A 283 -9.31 19.23 1.29
CA GLN A 283 -8.61 19.55 2.54
C GLN A 283 -7.64 18.44 3.00
N ALA A 284 -7.94 17.18 2.68
CA ALA A 284 -7.10 16.04 3.03
C ALA A 284 -5.74 16.07 2.29
N ASN A 285 -5.74 16.44 1.00
CA ASN A 285 -4.50 16.60 0.23
C ASN A 285 -3.73 17.83 0.67
N GLU A 286 -4.40 18.96 0.94
CA GLU A 286 -3.74 20.15 1.49
C GLU A 286 -3.05 19.84 2.83
N SER A 287 -3.75 19.12 3.71
CA SER A 287 -3.22 18.64 4.99
C SER A 287 -1.96 17.78 4.76
N PHE A 288 -2.00 16.84 3.81
CA PHE A 288 -0.85 16.00 3.50
C PHE A 288 0.31 16.80 2.90
N ASN A 289 0.04 17.71 1.96
CA ASN A 289 1.04 18.59 1.36
C ASN A 289 1.77 19.45 2.40
N ASN A 290 1.09 19.85 3.47
CA ASN A 290 1.70 20.53 4.62
C ASN A 290 2.66 19.60 5.38
N ILE A 291 2.28 18.35 5.63
CA ILE A 291 3.17 17.34 6.25
C ILE A 291 4.43 17.14 5.41
N VAL A 292 4.27 16.95 4.10
CA VAL A 292 5.42 16.76 3.18
C VAL A 292 6.30 18.00 3.16
N THR A 293 5.73 19.20 3.14
CA THR A 293 6.51 20.46 3.13
C THR A 293 7.37 20.62 4.39
N ASN A 294 6.90 20.14 5.55
CA ASN A 294 7.66 20.14 6.79
C ASN A 294 8.81 19.14 6.81
N LYS A 295 8.68 18.01 6.09
CA LYS A 295 9.70 16.95 6.03
C LYS A 295 10.66 17.10 4.85
N ALA A 296 10.21 17.66 3.75
CA ALA A 296 10.93 17.88 2.50
C ALA A 296 10.78 19.35 2.06
N HIS A 297 11.52 20.24 2.73
CA HIS A 297 11.44 21.68 2.46
C HIS A 297 11.70 22.02 0.99
N LYS A 298 10.80 22.81 0.40
CA LYS A 298 10.85 23.18 -1.03
C LYS A 298 12.05 24.05 -1.43
N ASN A 299 12.78 24.59 -0.45
CA ASN A 299 14.02 25.35 -0.67
C ASN A 299 15.28 24.48 -0.80
N LYS A 300 15.19 23.16 -0.55
CA LYS A 300 16.30 22.20 -0.68
C LYS A 300 16.01 21.23 -1.82
N CYS A 301 16.94 21.10 -2.77
CA CYS A 301 16.83 20.11 -3.83
C CYS A 301 17.22 18.72 -3.31
N LEU A 302 16.22 17.93 -2.93
CA LEU A 302 16.38 16.52 -2.54
C LEU A 302 16.09 15.55 -3.71
N SER A 303 15.52 16.10 -4.79
CA SER A 303 14.95 15.43 -5.97
C SER A 303 15.94 14.65 -6.84
N ARG A 304 17.25 14.68 -6.54
CA ARG A 304 18.30 13.98 -7.30
C ARG A 304 18.81 12.71 -6.60
N SER A 305 18.16 12.32 -5.50
CA SER A 305 18.49 11.15 -4.67
C SER A 305 17.24 10.58 -4.00
N ALA A 306 17.32 9.35 -3.48
CA ALA A 306 16.24 8.71 -2.71
C ALA A 306 15.81 9.48 -1.45
N ALA A 307 16.58 10.47 -1.00
CA ALA A 307 16.24 11.27 0.18
C ALA A 307 14.89 11.98 0.07
N CYS A 308 14.43 12.32 -1.15
CA CYS A 308 13.08 12.88 -1.30
C CYS A 308 12.00 11.80 -1.12
N ASP A 309 12.18 10.64 -1.74
CA ASP A 309 11.22 9.53 -1.67
C ASP A 309 11.05 9.06 -0.22
N PHE A 310 12.14 8.89 0.53
CA PHE A 310 12.10 8.54 1.96
C PHE A 310 11.30 9.52 2.81
N ARG A 311 11.31 10.81 2.46
CA ARG A 311 10.57 11.84 3.21
C ARG A 311 9.09 11.84 2.86
N VAL A 312 8.75 11.58 1.60
CA VAL A 312 7.36 11.37 1.16
C VAL A 312 6.82 10.14 1.87
N ALA A 313 7.53 9.01 1.83
CA ALA A 313 7.16 7.79 2.54
C ALA A 313 6.96 8.03 4.05
N ASN A 314 7.90 8.73 4.71
CA ASN A 314 7.73 9.10 6.12
C ASN A 314 6.51 10.00 6.35
N SER A 315 6.15 10.85 5.39
CA SER A 315 4.96 11.70 5.47
C SER A 315 3.70 10.85 5.40
N VAL A 316 3.70 9.81 4.58
CA VAL A 316 2.60 8.83 4.48
C VAL A 316 2.39 8.13 5.81
N CYS A 317 3.44 7.58 6.41
CA CYS A 317 3.33 6.92 7.72
C CYS A 317 2.77 7.86 8.79
N VAL A 318 3.20 9.12 8.83
CA VAL A 318 2.67 10.08 9.82
C VAL A 318 1.23 10.49 9.52
N LYS A 319 0.83 10.60 8.26
CA LYS A 319 -0.56 10.90 7.91
C LYS A 319 -1.51 9.78 8.33
N ASN A 320 -1.09 8.53 8.13
CA ASN A 320 -1.93 7.35 8.39
C ASN A 320 -1.91 6.90 9.85
N ASP A 321 -0.71 6.82 10.44
CA ASP A 321 -0.47 6.17 11.73
C ASP A 321 -0.09 7.17 12.85
N GLY A 322 0.07 8.46 12.53
CA GLY A 322 0.45 9.48 13.50
C GLY A 322 1.80 9.18 14.18
N GLU A 323 1.85 9.33 15.50
CA GLU A 323 3.07 9.11 16.30
C GLU A 323 3.51 7.64 16.33
N SER A 324 2.57 6.69 16.18
CA SER A 324 2.88 5.25 16.18
C SER A 324 3.75 4.82 14.99
N SER A 325 3.79 5.63 13.92
CA SER A 325 4.65 5.39 12.76
C SER A 325 6.14 5.21 13.13
N ILE A 326 6.64 5.97 14.12
CA ILE A 326 8.03 5.86 14.56
C ILE A 326 8.29 4.51 15.23
N LEU A 327 7.33 4.04 16.05
CA LEU A 327 7.43 2.75 16.73
C LEU A 327 7.40 1.60 15.71
N ASN A 328 6.52 1.68 14.71
CA ASN A 328 6.43 0.66 13.65
C ASN A 328 7.74 0.59 12.84
N VAL A 329 8.30 1.73 12.44
CA VAL A 329 9.59 1.79 11.74
C VAL A 329 10.73 1.24 12.62
N GLN A 330 10.74 1.57 13.91
CA GLN A 330 11.75 1.08 14.84
C GLN A 330 11.68 -0.43 15.02
N GLU A 331 10.48 -0.99 15.14
CA GLU A 331 10.26 -2.42 15.28
C GLU A 331 10.67 -3.17 14.01
N LYS A 332 10.29 -2.64 12.84
CA LYS A 332 10.69 -3.20 11.54
C LYS A 332 12.20 -3.15 11.34
N LEU A 333 12.87 -2.07 11.76
CA LEU A 333 14.33 -1.97 11.73
C LEU A 333 14.99 -2.99 12.66
N ARG A 334 14.43 -3.23 13.84
CA ARG A 334 14.90 -4.25 14.78
C ARG A 334 14.82 -5.65 14.15
N LEU A 335 13.67 -5.97 13.56
CA LEU A 335 13.41 -7.22 12.84
C LEU A 335 14.36 -7.42 11.64
N GLU A 336 14.60 -6.39 10.83
CA GLU A 336 15.56 -6.48 9.73
C GLU A 336 17.00 -6.74 10.20
N ASN A 337 17.40 -6.13 11.32
CA ASN A 337 18.72 -6.37 11.88
C ASN A 337 18.85 -7.80 12.42
N LEU A 338 17.81 -8.31 13.08
CA LEU A 338 17.75 -9.70 13.52
C LEU A 338 17.85 -10.67 12.34
N ARG A 339 17.07 -10.45 11.27
CA ARG A 339 17.16 -11.23 10.02
C ARG A 339 18.60 -11.28 9.49
N LYS A 340 19.27 -10.14 9.35
CA LYS A 340 20.67 -10.06 8.86
C LYS A 340 21.67 -10.78 9.77
N VAL A 341 21.41 -10.86 11.08
CA VAL A 341 22.24 -11.61 12.02
C VAL A 341 22.01 -13.12 11.83
N THR A 342 20.75 -13.55 11.72
CA THR A 342 20.37 -14.94 11.45
C THR A 342 20.91 -15.43 10.10
N GLU A 343 20.74 -14.67 9.03
CA GLU A 343 21.27 -14.97 7.68
C GLU A 343 22.79 -15.11 7.65
N LYS A 344 23.52 -14.34 8.47
CA LYS A 344 24.98 -14.47 8.62
C LYS A 344 25.38 -15.68 9.44
N ALA A 345 24.58 -16.07 10.43
CA ALA A 345 24.83 -17.24 11.26
C ALA A 345 24.51 -18.56 10.53
N GLU A 346 23.54 -18.55 9.61
CA GLU A 346 23.04 -19.74 8.89
C GLU A 346 23.72 -19.98 7.53
N GLY A 347 24.57 -19.06 7.07
CA GLY A 347 25.10 -19.08 5.72
C GLY A 347 24.03 -18.72 4.68
N THR A 348 24.45 -18.42 3.45
CA THR A 348 23.55 -17.92 2.38
C THR A 348 22.61 -19.01 1.86
N THR A 349 21.62 -19.40 2.66
CA THR A 349 20.66 -20.48 2.33
C THR A 349 19.22 -19.96 2.19
N TYR A 350 19.01 -18.65 2.17
CA TYR A 350 17.69 -18.05 1.95
C TYR A 350 17.79 -16.86 0.99
N LYS A 351 17.10 -16.94 -0.15
CA LYS A 351 16.77 -15.77 -0.97
C LYS A 351 15.50 -15.13 -0.42
N SER A 352 15.49 -13.81 -0.37
CA SER A 352 14.49 -12.94 0.22
C SER A 352 13.05 -13.17 -0.29
N ASN A 353 12.18 -13.74 0.56
CA ASN A 353 10.74 -13.36 0.74
C ASN A 353 9.96 -14.16 1.81
N CYS A 354 10.60 -14.76 2.82
CA CYS A 354 9.89 -15.56 3.84
C CYS A 354 10.04 -14.96 5.25
N GLY A 355 8.91 -14.62 5.89
CA GLY A 355 8.68 -14.58 7.35
C GLY A 355 9.27 -13.44 8.18
N ILE A 356 8.46 -12.49 8.64
CA ILE A 356 8.63 -11.78 9.93
C ILE A 356 7.31 -12.05 10.62
N ASP A 357 7.31 -12.85 11.68
CA ASP A 357 6.24 -12.87 12.70
C ASP A 357 6.71 -13.42 14.06
N GLU A 358 7.89 -14.06 14.17
CA GLU A 358 8.30 -14.70 15.44
C GLU A 358 9.00 -13.81 16.49
N ALA A 359 9.19 -12.51 16.25
CA ALA A 359 9.97 -11.66 17.17
C ALA A 359 9.15 -10.78 18.14
N MET A 360 7.82 -10.91 18.19
CA MET A 360 6.95 -10.08 19.07
C MET A 360 6.64 -10.66 20.45
N ASN A 361 7.02 -11.90 20.77
CA ASN A 361 6.53 -12.55 22.01
C ASN A 361 7.39 -12.34 23.28
N ASN A 362 8.46 -11.54 23.26
CA ASN A 362 9.34 -11.37 24.43
C ASN A 362 9.44 -9.94 24.99
N ILE A 363 8.41 -9.10 24.82
CA ILE A 363 8.34 -7.80 25.53
C ILE A 363 6.99 -7.67 26.24
N ASN A 364 7.00 -7.87 27.57
CA ASN A 364 5.91 -7.48 28.45
C ASN A 364 5.81 -5.95 28.50
N ILE A 365 4.93 -5.36 27.69
CA ILE A 365 4.46 -3.98 27.89
C ILE A 365 2.94 -4.04 28.11
N ASN A 366 2.55 -3.66 29.32
CA ASN A 366 1.18 -3.63 29.80
C ASN A 366 0.45 -2.43 29.16
N ILE A 367 -0.33 -2.66 28.09
CA ILE A 367 -1.23 -1.65 27.53
C ILE A 367 -2.65 -2.17 27.73
N ASN A 368 -3.41 -1.48 28.58
CA ASN A 368 -4.85 -1.63 28.69
C ASN A 368 -5.48 -1.39 27.31
N LYS A 369 -5.98 -2.46 26.69
CA LYS A 369 -6.83 -2.41 25.50
C LYS A 369 -8.28 -2.47 25.92
N ASP A 370 -8.99 -1.36 25.77
CA ASP A 370 -10.44 -1.39 25.61
C ASP A 370 -10.74 -1.97 24.21
N SER A 371 -11.53 -3.05 24.20
CA SER A 371 -11.79 -3.90 23.05
C SER A 371 -13.07 -3.48 22.33
N GLY A 372 -12.94 -2.85 21.17
CA GLY A 372 -13.92 -2.94 20.09
C GLY A 372 -13.52 -4.07 19.15
N GLU A 373 -14.32 -5.14 19.09
CA GLU A 373 -14.05 -6.33 18.28
C GLU A 373 -14.05 -5.99 16.78
N MET A 374 -12.89 -6.14 16.15
CA MET A 374 -12.69 -6.05 14.72
C MET A 374 -13.11 -7.39 14.10
N LEU A 375 -14.15 -7.38 13.26
CA LEU A 375 -14.66 -8.56 12.57
C LEU A 375 -13.56 -9.13 11.65
N ASN A 376 -12.88 -10.14 12.15
CA ASN A 376 -11.72 -10.77 11.53
C ASN A 376 -12.24 -11.75 10.47
N ILE A 377 -12.15 -11.39 9.18
CA ILE A 377 -12.30 -12.37 8.08
C ILE A 377 -10.99 -13.18 8.02
N ALA A 378 -10.64 -13.82 9.13
CA ALA A 378 -9.53 -14.74 9.23
C ALA A 378 -10.03 -16.09 8.72
N ASN A 379 -9.65 -16.45 7.50
CA ASN A 379 -9.41 -17.87 7.25
C ASN A 379 -8.36 -18.32 8.27
N ASN A 380 -8.56 -19.48 8.91
CA ASN A 380 -7.55 -20.04 9.79
C ASN A 380 -6.37 -20.52 8.93
N ILE A 381 -5.44 -19.61 8.66
CA ILE A 381 -4.19 -19.92 7.97
C ILE A 381 -3.29 -20.58 9.00
N VAL A 382 -3.02 -21.87 8.77
CA VAL A 382 -2.16 -22.68 9.61
C VAL A 382 -0.86 -22.87 8.87
N TYR A 383 0.19 -22.20 9.33
CA TYR A 383 1.53 -22.45 8.83
C TYR A 383 2.05 -23.71 9.50
N PHE A 384 2.52 -24.68 8.72
CA PHE A 384 3.09 -25.90 9.27
C PHE A 384 4.39 -26.27 8.56
N ASP A 385 5.23 -27.00 9.27
CA ASP A 385 6.52 -27.48 8.80
C ASP A 385 6.76 -28.89 9.34
N LEU A 386 7.46 -29.71 8.55
CA LEU A 386 7.77 -31.09 8.86
C LEU A 386 9.28 -31.31 8.90
N GLU A 387 9.75 -31.85 10.02
CA GLU A 387 11.11 -32.40 10.06
C GLU A 387 11.05 -33.88 9.70
N THR A 388 11.95 -34.34 8.85
CA THR A 388 11.94 -35.72 8.32
C THR A 388 13.31 -36.39 8.46
N THR A 389 13.34 -37.71 8.30
CA THR A 389 14.58 -38.51 8.33
C THR A 389 15.51 -38.25 7.13
N GLY A 390 15.01 -37.61 6.05
CA GLY A 390 15.73 -37.32 4.83
C GLY A 390 14.84 -36.62 3.78
N LEU A 391 15.39 -36.32 2.60
CA LEU A 391 14.67 -35.56 1.54
C LEU A 391 13.96 -36.45 0.51
N SER A 392 13.89 -37.77 0.75
CA SER A 392 13.21 -38.71 -0.15
C SER A 392 11.73 -38.84 0.21
N ASN A 393 10.88 -39.17 -0.76
CA ASN A 393 9.44 -39.36 -0.52
C ASN A 393 9.11 -40.57 0.38
N ASP A 394 10.10 -41.41 0.71
CA ASP A 394 9.94 -42.48 1.69
C ASP A 394 10.43 -42.07 3.08
N ALA A 395 10.89 -40.84 3.32
CA ALA A 395 11.35 -40.41 4.62
C ALA A 395 10.22 -40.43 5.67
N ASP A 396 10.53 -40.92 6.87
CA ASP A 396 9.63 -40.81 8.02
C ASP A 396 9.61 -39.38 8.56
N ILE A 397 8.45 -38.93 9.02
CA ILE A 397 8.27 -37.66 9.75
C ILE A 397 8.79 -37.82 11.18
N LEU A 398 9.62 -36.87 11.62
CA LEU A 398 10.21 -36.76 12.95
C LEU A 398 9.55 -35.67 13.79
N GLN A 399 8.98 -34.64 13.18
CA GLN A 399 8.29 -33.56 13.88
C GLN A 399 7.18 -32.97 13.02
N ILE A 400 6.06 -32.60 13.65
CA ILE A 400 5.05 -31.71 13.09
C ILE A 400 5.05 -30.45 13.94
N ALA A 401 5.39 -29.32 13.31
CA ALA A 401 5.26 -28.00 13.92
C ALA A 401 4.21 -27.20 13.15
N ALA A 402 3.29 -26.56 13.86
CA ALA A 402 2.32 -25.68 13.23
C ALA A 402 1.94 -24.50 14.11
N ILE A 403 1.58 -23.39 13.48
CA ILE A 403 1.14 -22.17 14.15
C ILE A 403 -0.07 -21.58 13.42
N CYS A 404 -1.05 -21.14 14.20
CA CYS A 404 -2.18 -20.37 13.72
C CYS A 404 -2.49 -19.28 14.75
N ASN A 405 -2.29 -18.01 14.38
CA ASN A 405 -2.37 -16.88 15.30
C ASN A 405 -1.47 -17.12 16.54
N ASN A 406 -2.04 -17.20 17.74
CA ASN A 406 -1.32 -17.42 19.00
C ASN A 406 -1.30 -18.88 19.46
N LYS A 407 -1.83 -19.83 18.67
CA LYS A 407 -1.84 -21.25 19.01
C LYS A 407 -0.72 -21.99 18.30
N ILE A 408 0.07 -22.72 19.07
CA ILE A 408 1.23 -23.47 18.61
C ILE A 408 0.96 -24.97 18.80
N PHE A 409 1.29 -25.76 17.78
CA PHE A 409 1.35 -27.21 17.82
C PHE A 409 2.79 -27.63 17.55
N ASN A 410 3.35 -28.47 18.40
CA ASN A 410 4.71 -28.96 18.24
C ASN A 410 4.83 -30.35 18.87
N VAL A 411 4.97 -31.37 18.02
CA VAL A 411 5.01 -32.77 18.45
C VAL A 411 6.11 -33.50 17.70
N TYR A 412 6.90 -34.29 18.42
CA TYR A 412 7.91 -35.17 17.83
C TYR A 412 7.36 -36.58 17.66
N ILE A 413 7.79 -37.25 16.59
CA ILE A 413 7.30 -38.57 16.18
C ILE A 413 8.43 -39.57 16.25
N LYS A 414 8.14 -40.75 16.79
CA LYS A 414 9.07 -41.87 16.80
C LYS A 414 9.12 -42.52 15.42
N SER A 415 10.24 -42.37 14.74
CA SER A 415 10.55 -43.06 13.48
C SER A 415 11.26 -44.39 13.73
N LEU A 416 11.09 -45.32 12.80
CA LEU A 416 11.86 -46.58 12.74
C LEU A 416 13.03 -46.51 11.74
N LYS A 417 13.08 -45.46 10.93
CA LYS A 417 14.14 -45.21 9.94
C LYS A 417 15.30 -44.44 10.57
N GLN A 418 16.50 -44.72 10.05
CA GLN A 418 17.69 -43.99 10.45
C GLN A 418 17.63 -42.56 9.88
N ILE A 419 17.89 -41.57 10.75
CA ILE A 419 18.01 -40.18 10.34
C ILE A 419 19.29 -40.04 9.52
N SER A 420 19.18 -39.57 8.27
CA SER A 420 20.34 -39.32 7.43
C SER A 420 21.26 -38.27 8.06
N THR A 421 22.56 -38.34 7.79
CA THR A 421 23.54 -37.36 8.30
C THR A 421 23.18 -35.94 7.87
N GLY A 422 22.66 -35.77 6.66
CA GLY A 422 22.16 -34.49 6.14
C GLY A 422 20.98 -33.96 6.97
N ALA A 423 19.94 -34.77 7.17
CA ALA A 423 18.79 -34.39 7.99
C ALA A 423 19.20 -34.05 9.43
N SER A 424 19.99 -34.89 10.09
CA SER A 424 20.45 -34.64 11.46
C SER A 424 21.26 -33.35 11.59
N THR A 425 22.04 -33.00 10.56
CA THR A 425 22.81 -31.74 10.54
C THR A 425 21.90 -30.52 10.46
N VAL A 426 20.78 -30.60 9.73
CA VAL A 426 19.83 -29.50 9.54
C VAL A 426 18.90 -29.38 10.74
N THR A 427 18.16 -30.45 11.04
CA THR A 427 17.10 -30.48 12.07
C THR A 427 17.66 -30.46 13.48
N LYS A 428 18.94 -30.84 13.65
CA LYS A 428 19.59 -31.10 14.94
C LYS A 428 18.91 -32.22 15.75
N LEU A 429 18.14 -33.08 15.07
CA LEU A 429 17.54 -34.29 15.64
C LEU A 429 18.47 -35.48 15.46
N CYS A 430 18.64 -36.28 16.52
CA CYS A 430 19.41 -37.53 16.46
C CYS A 430 18.81 -38.59 17.39
N TYR A 431 19.03 -39.87 17.05
CA TYR A 431 18.69 -40.98 17.94
C TYR A 431 19.91 -41.37 18.79
N ILE A 432 19.72 -41.45 20.10
CA ILE A 432 20.69 -42.01 21.05
C ILE A 432 19.94 -43.06 21.87
N ASN A 433 20.39 -44.31 21.86
CA ASN A 433 19.76 -45.43 22.59
C ASN A 433 18.23 -45.52 22.38
N SER A 434 17.80 -45.42 21.11
CA SER A 434 16.38 -45.49 20.69
C SER A 434 15.47 -44.39 21.24
N LYS A 435 16.05 -43.31 21.77
CA LYS A 435 15.37 -42.07 22.19
C LYS A 435 15.77 -40.93 21.27
N LEU A 436 14.82 -40.05 20.95
CA LEU A 436 15.06 -38.91 20.08
C LEU A 436 15.54 -37.71 20.89
N TYR A 437 16.57 -37.03 20.39
CA TYR A 437 17.16 -35.85 21.00
C TYR A 437 17.14 -34.68 20.03
N LEU A 438 16.80 -33.49 20.52
CA LEU A 438 17.01 -32.21 19.85
C LEU A 438 18.14 -31.46 20.56
N ARG A 439 19.26 -31.20 19.88
CA ARG A 439 20.42 -30.46 20.45
C ARG A 439 20.80 -30.96 21.85
N ASP A 440 20.97 -32.28 21.97
CA ASP A 440 21.33 -33.01 23.20
C ASP A 440 20.26 -33.07 24.31
N LYS A 441 19.04 -32.56 24.07
CA LYS A 441 17.90 -32.71 24.98
C LYS A 441 16.94 -33.79 24.48
N GLU A 442 16.66 -34.77 25.34
CA GLU A 442 15.64 -35.80 25.04
C GLU A 442 14.28 -35.13 24.85
N VAL A 443 13.60 -35.46 23.75
CA VAL A 443 12.24 -34.99 23.44
C VAL A 443 11.24 -36.12 23.60
N GLU A 444 10.04 -35.79 24.10
CA GLU A 444 8.94 -36.75 24.14
C GLU A 444 8.45 -37.04 22.73
N THR A 445 8.30 -38.32 22.40
CA THR A 445 7.89 -38.77 21.06
C THR A 445 6.57 -39.52 21.09
N PHE A 446 5.73 -39.28 20.09
CA PHE A 446 4.46 -39.96 19.87
C PHE A 446 4.58 -40.95 18.71
N THR A 447 3.64 -41.90 18.61
CA THR A 447 3.45 -42.65 17.35
C THR A 447 2.89 -41.70 16.29
N ILE A 448 3.14 -41.99 15.00
CA ILE A 448 2.61 -41.16 13.91
C ILE A 448 1.08 -41.03 13.98
N VAL A 449 0.38 -42.11 14.35
CA VAL A 449 -1.08 -42.13 14.50
C VAL A 449 -1.52 -41.14 15.58
N ASN A 450 -0.92 -41.22 16.78
CA ASN A 450 -1.27 -40.33 17.88
C ASN A 450 -0.92 -38.87 17.56
N ALA A 451 0.22 -38.62 16.89
CA ALA A 451 0.62 -37.29 16.48
C ALA A 451 -0.36 -36.67 15.47
N LEU A 452 -0.84 -37.45 14.50
CA LEU A 452 -1.85 -37.01 13.53
C LEU A 452 -3.23 -36.81 14.18
N GLU A 453 -3.62 -37.63 15.15
CA GLU A 453 -4.84 -37.41 15.94
C GLU A 453 -4.77 -36.11 16.73
N LEU A 454 -3.63 -35.84 17.40
CA LEU A 454 -3.40 -34.59 18.11
C LEU A 454 -3.39 -33.40 17.15
N PHE A 455 -2.81 -33.54 15.95
CA PHE A 455 -2.79 -32.49 14.94
C PHE A 455 -4.20 -32.20 14.40
N LYS A 456 -5.01 -33.24 14.17
CA LYS A 456 -6.42 -33.07 13.81
C LYS A 456 -7.19 -32.36 14.92
N GLN A 457 -7.03 -32.76 16.19
CA GLN A 457 -7.67 -32.09 17.32
C GLN A 457 -7.24 -30.62 17.43
N PHE A 458 -5.97 -30.33 17.14
CA PHE A 458 -5.47 -28.96 17.05
C PHE A 458 -6.23 -28.17 15.97
N LEU A 459 -6.35 -28.70 14.75
CA LEU A 459 -7.11 -28.07 13.66
C LEU A 459 -8.60 -27.89 14.01
N ASP A 460 -9.23 -28.91 14.58
CA ASP A 460 -10.63 -28.86 15.03
C ASP A 460 -10.83 -27.80 16.13
N SER A 461 -9.80 -27.55 16.95
CA SER A 461 -9.81 -26.48 17.96
C SER A 461 -9.72 -25.07 17.37
N LEU A 462 -9.29 -24.93 16.10
CA LEU A 462 -9.17 -23.65 15.41
C LEU A 462 -10.51 -23.21 14.79
N SER A 463 -11.34 -24.15 14.32
CA SER A 463 -12.72 -23.87 13.95
C SER A 463 -13.58 -25.12 13.92
N LYS A 464 -14.78 -25.04 14.51
CA LYS A 464 -15.79 -26.10 14.42
C LYS A 464 -16.58 -26.09 13.11
N THR A 465 -16.50 -25.02 12.30
CA THR A 465 -17.39 -24.80 11.13
C THR A 465 -16.70 -24.26 9.88
N LYS A 466 -15.42 -23.83 9.94
CA LYS A 466 -14.68 -23.25 8.81
C LYS A 466 -13.51 -24.14 8.38
N LYS A 467 -13.22 -24.16 7.07
CA LYS A 467 -12.06 -24.84 6.50
C LYS A 467 -10.76 -24.13 6.93
N CYS A 468 -9.74 -24.88 7.31
CA CYS A 468 -8.39 -24.35 7.56
C CYS A 468 -7.60 -24.34 6.25
N LEU A 469 -6.80 -23.30 6.02
CA LEU A 469 -5.84 -23.25 4.92
C LEU A 469 -4.46 -23.64 5.48
N LEU A 470 -3.94 -24.80 5.08
CA LEU A 470 -2.60 -25.23 5.47
C LEU A 470 -1.58 -24.62 4.50
N VAL A 471 -0.52 -24.01 5.06
CA VAL A 471 0.56 -23.38 4.30
C VAL A 471 1.88 -24.00 4.75
N ALA A 472 2.62 -24.59 3.83
CA ALA A 472 3.97 -25.11 4.07
C ALA A 472 4.97 -24.43 3.13
N HIS A 473 6.23 -24.33 3.58
CA HIS A 473 7.30 -23.72 2.80
C HIS A 473 7.69 -24.56 1.58
N ASN A 474 7.66 -25.90 1.70
CA ASN A 474 7.88 -26.83 0.59
C ASN A 474 6.65 -27.73 0.40
N ALA A 475 5.49 -27.13 0.12
CA ALA A 475 4.24 -27.87 -0.04
C ALA A 475 4.31 -29.02 -1.06
N SER A 476 5.23 -29.02 -2.03
CA SER A 476 5.44 -30.17 -2.92
C SER A 476 6.04 -31.42 -2.26
N PHE A 477 6.69 -31.25 -1.11
CA PHE A 477 7.28 -32.31 -0.29
C PHE A 477 6.48 -32.53 0.99
N ASP A 478 5.97 -31.45 1.59
CA ASP A 478 5.29 -31.46 2.90
C ASP A 478 3.77 -31.72 2.81
N ALA A 479 3.14 -31.55 1.64
CA ALA A 479 1.72 -31.83 1.41
C ALA A 479 1.51 -33.20 0.74
#